data_AF-A0A7S3BR74-F1
#
_entry.id   AF-A0A7S3BR74-F1
#
_cell.length_a   1.000
_cell.length_b   1.000
_cell.length_c   1.000
_cell.angle_alpha   90.00
_cell.angle_beta   90.00
_cell.angle_gamma   90.00
#
_symmetry.space_group_name_H-M   'P 1'
#
loop_
_entity.id
_entity.type
_entity.pdbx_description
1 polymer ?
#
loop_
_entity_poly.entity_id
_entity_poly.type
_entity_poly.pdbx_seq_one_letter_code
_entity_poly.pdbx_strand_id
1 'polypeptide(L)'
;ELEALYKHHNIKPWYTIAGGLAQMPIWMTFFFTIRDVAGRENSMLGLDTGGALWFADLTVKDPTWGLPMVCGCTFAAMAIIGDAGQAGAKPTSQQLLMKKAMMGFAVIMVPLTGWMESGIFVYWISNNVCGLVQSVVLKIPPIRAAT
;
A
#
# COMPACT_ATOMS: atom_id res chain seq x y z
N GLU A 1 -12.68 -26.77 10.64
CA GLU A 1 -13.87 -25.91 10.85
C GLU A 1 -14.00 -24.80 9.82
N LEU A 2 -12.96 -23.99 9.57
CA LEU A 2 -12.99 -22.91 8.55
C LEU A 2 -13.28 -23.42 7.12
N GLU A 3 -12.68 -24.55 6.72
CA GLU A 3 -12.96 -25.18 5.42
C GLU A 3 -14.40 -25.68 5.29
N ALA A 4 -14.98 -26.18 6.39
CA ALA A 4 -16.37 -26.63 6.41
C ALA A 4 -17.33 -25.43 6.30
N LEU A 5 -17.02 -24.30 6.95
CA LEU A 5 -17.74 -23.03 6.82
C LEU A 5 -17.66 -22.45 5.39
N TYR A 6 -16.46 -22.44 4.78
CA TYR A 6 -16.30 -21.99 3.39
C TYR A 6 -17.06 -22.86 2.41
N LYS A 7 -17.09 -24.17 2.64
CA LYS A 7 -17.87 -25.11 1.83
C LYS A 7 -19.38 -24.91 2.03
N HIS A 8 -19.83 -24.61 3.25
CA HIS A 8 -21.24 -24.34 3.55
C HIS A 8 -21.74 -23.01 2.97
N HIS A 9 -20.91 -21.96 3.00
CA HIS A 9 -21.22 -20.63 2.46
C HIS A 9 -20.75 -20.41 1.01
N ASN A 10 -20.24 -21.46 0.34
CA ASN A 10 -19.68 -21.42 -1.02
C ASN A 10 -18.65 -20.29 -1.25
N ILE A 11 -17.88 -19.96 -0.20
CA ILE A 11 -16.84 -18.94 -0.26
C ILE A 11 -15.62 -19.57 -0.91
N LYS A 12 -15.19 -19.02 -2.04
CA LYS A 12 -14.00 -19.51 -2.75
C LYS A 12 -12.79 -18.65 -2.36
N PRO A 13 -11.81 -19.19 -1.60
CA PRO A 13 -10.65 -18.42 -1.12
C PRO A 13 -9.79 -17.82 -2.24
N TRP A 14 -9.88 -18.37 -3.45
CA TRP A 14 -9.12 -17.88 -4.60
C TRP A 14 -9.49 -16.45 -5.01
N TYR A 15 -10.71 -15.98 -4.75
CA TYR A 15 -11.09 -14.59 -5.07
C TYR A 15 -10.24 -13.58 -4.29
N THR A 16 -9.93 -13.86 -3.03
CA THR A 16 -9.07 -13.01 -2.20
C THR A 16 -7.63 -13.01 -2.70
N ILE A 17 -7.12 -14.18 -3.13
CA ILE A 17 -5.78 -14.30 -3.71
C ILE A 17 -5.72 -13.60 -5.08
N ALA A 18 -6.73 -13.78 -5.92
CA ALA A 18 -6.82 -13.14 -7.23
C ALA A 18 -6.88 -11.61 -7.12
N GLY A 19 -7.59 -11.07 -6.11
CA GLY A 19 -7.60 -9.64 -5.82
C GLY A 19 -6.20 -9.09 -5.51
N GLY A 20 -5.42 -9.81 -4.69
CA GLY A 20 -4.03 -9.44 -4.42
C GLY A 20 -3.12 -9.52 -5.65
N LEU A 21 -3.27 -10.56 -6.47
CA LEU A 21 -2.50 -10.73 -7.69
C LEU A 21 -2.84 -9.68 -8.76
N ALA A 22 -4.10 -9.24 -8.83
CA ALA A 22 -4.54 -8.19 -9.76
C ALA A 22 -3.89 -6.83 -9.47
N GLN A 23 -3.43 -6.59 -8.23
CA GLN A 23 -2.72 -5.36 -7.86
C GLN A 23 -1.31 -5.29 -8.46
N MET A 24 -0.66 -6.45 -8.69
CA MET A 24 0.72 -6.51 -9.16
C MET A 24 0.90 -5.86 -10.54
N PRO A 25 0.07 -6.16 -11.58
CA PRO A 25 0.14 -5.46 -12.87
C PRO A 25 -0.01 -3.95 -12.75
N ILE A 26 -0.98 -3.48 -11.95
CA ILE A 26 -1.23 -2.05 -11.75
C ILE A 26 0.01 -1.39 -11.16
N TRP A 27 0.55 -1.97 -10.08
CA TRP A 27 1.76 -1.46 -9.45
C TRP A 27 2.95 -1.41 -10.43
N MET A 28 3.17 -2.49 -11.20
CA MET A 28 4.26 -2.53 -12.19
C MET A 28 4.10 -1.46 -13.26
N THR A 29 2.88 -1.26 -13.80
CA THR A 29 2.63 -0.23 -14.81
C THR A 29 2.98 1.15 -14.28
N PHE A 30 2.44 1.55 -13.13
CA PHE A 30 2.75 2.86 -12.54
C PHE A 30 4.22 3.01 -12.20
N PHE A 31 4.85 1.96 -11.65
CA PHE A 31 6.27 1.98 -11.31
C PHE A 31 7.14 2.25 -12.53
N PHE A 32 6.97 1.48 -13.61
CA PHE A 32 7.76 1.67 -14.83
C PHE A 32 7.43 2.97 -15.53
N THR A 33 6.17 3.40 -15.56
CA THR A 33 5.77 4.68 -16.16
C THR A 33 6.39 5.86 -15.42
N ILE A 34 6.29 5.91 -14.09
CA ILE A 34 6.87 7.00 -13.31
C ILE A 34 8.39 7.03 -13.48
N ARG A 35 9.04 5.87 -13.48
CA ARG A 35 10.49 5.78 -13.64
C ARG A 35 10.97 6.18 -15.04
N ASP A 36 10.24 5.77 -16.09
CA ASP A 36 10.52 6.16 -17.47
C ASP A 36 10.33 7.68 -17.66
N VAL A 37 9.25 8.25 -17.15
CA VAL A 37 8.97 9.68 -17.28
C VAL A 37 9.94 10.52 -16.43
N ALA A 38 10.29 10.07 -15.22
CA ALA A 38 11.27 10.73 -14.38
C ALA A 38 12.68 10.72 -14.98
N GLY A 39 13.05 9.67 -15.71
CA GLY A 39 14.35 9.57 -16.39
C GLY A 39 14.46 10.37 -17.69
N ARG A 40 13.36 10.95 -18.20
CA ARG A 40 13.37 11.75 -19.43
C ARG A 40 13.57 13.23 -19.10
N GLU A 41 14.76 13.73 -19.41
CA GLU A 41 15.06 15.16 -19.41
C GLU A 41 14.09 15.87 -20.37
N ASN A 42 13.29 16.82 -19.87
CA ASN A 42 12.19 17.52 -20.57
C ASN A 42 10.86 16.75 -20.73
N SER A 43 10.48 15.90 -19.78
CA SER A 43 9.10 15.40 -19.78
C SER A 43 8.12 16.59 -19.68
N MET A 44 7.14 16.68 -20.59
CA MET A 44 6.11 17.74 -20.63
C MET A 44 5.22 17.79 -19.37
N LEU A 45 5.45 16.90 -18.41
CA LEU A 45 4.67 16.73 -17.18
C LEU A 45 5.18 17.60 -16.02
N GLY A 46 6.31 18.28 -16.17
CA GLY A 46 6.84 19.20 -15.15
C GLY A 46 7.13 18.52 -13.81
N LEU A 47 7.55 17.24 -13.82
CA LEU A 47 7.84 16.48 -12.60
C LEU A 47 9.03 17.04 -11.80
N ASP A 48 9.92 17.76 -12.46
CA ASP A 48 11.06 18.46 -11.87
C ASP A 48 10.66 19.67 -11.00
N THR A 49 9.47 20.23 -11.25
CA THR A 49 8.94 21.43 -10.57
C THR A 49 7.58 21.20 -9.91
N GLY A 50 6.94 20.07 -10.19
CA GLY A 50 5.59 19.72 -9.74
C GLY A 50 5.50 19.07 -8.37
N GLY A 51 6.62 18.94 -7.66
CA GLY A 51 6.65 18.47 -6.28
C GLY A 51 6.17 19.51 -5.27
N ALA A 52 6.27 19.18 -3.99
CA ALA A 52 5.79 20.04 -2.90
C ALA A 52 6.73 20.04 -1.70
N LEU A 53 6.57 21.03 -0.81
CA LEU A 53 7.31 21.14 0.46
C LEU A 53 8.84 21.03 0.25
N TRP A 54 9.46 19.94 0.73
CA TRP A 54 10.91 19.68 0.62
C TRP A 54 11.29 18.78 -0.56
N PHE A 55 10.32 18.29 -1.34
CA PHE A 55 10.50 17.38 -2.47
C PHE A 55 10.00 18.02 -3.77
N ALA A 56 10.50 19.22 -4.10
CA ALA A 56 10.06 19.99 -5.28
C ALA A 56 10.30 19.26 -6.61
N ASP A 57 11.39 18.50 -6.69
CA ASP A 57 11.73 17.69 -7.85
C ASP A 57 11.36 16.22 -7.58
N LEU A 58 10.36 15.72 -8.31
CA LEU A 58 9.87 14.35 -8.21
C LEU A 58 10.74 13.34 -8.96
N THR A 59 11.67 13.80 -9.79
CA THR A 59 12.54 12.96 -10.62
C THR A 59 13.79 12.51 -9.88
N VAL A 60 14.12 13.15 -8.76
CA VAL A 60 15.28 12.84 -7.93
C VAL A 60 14.88 12.15 -6.63
N LYS A 61 15.85 11.49 -5.98
CA LYS A 61 15.65 10.91 -4.64
C LYS A 61 15.40 12.00 -3.60
N ASP A 62 14.61 11.68 -2.57
CA ASP A 62 14.36 12.61 -1.46
C ASP A 62 15.67 12.85 -0.66
N PRO A 63 16.18 14.09 -0.59
CA PRO A 63 17.40 14.40 0.15
C PRO A 63 17.25 14.23 1.67
N THR A 64 16.03 14.30 2.19
CA THR A 64 15.72 14.27 3.64
C THR A 64 15.31 12.89 4.16
N TRP A 65 15.09 11.92 3.26
CA TRP A 65 14.50 10.62 3.58
C TRP A 65 13.07 10.67 4.16
N GLY A 66 12.41 11.83 4.14
CA GLY A 66 11.06 12.01 4.65
C GLY A 66 10.03 11.13 3.92
N LEU A 67 10.04 11.13 2.59
CA LEU A 67 9.13 10.35 1.75
C LEU A 67 9.25 8.83 1.97
N PRO A 68 10.46 8.22 1.95
CA PRO A 68 10.63 6.82 2.31
C PRO A 68 10.07 6.48 3.70
N MET A 69 10.31 7.32 4.71
CA MET A 69 9.81 7.09 6.07
C MET A 69 8.28 7.15 6.12
N VAL A 70 7.66 8.18 5.52
CA VAL A 70 6.19 8.30 5.46
C VAL A 70 5.59 7.11 4.72
N CYS A 71 6.23 6.66 3.65
CA CYS A 71 5.79 5.49 2.90
C CYS A 71 5.83 4.21 3.77
N GLY A 72 6.91 3.99 4.53
CA GLY A 72 7.00 2.89 5.49
C GLY A 72 5.94 2.98 6.59
N CYS A 73 5.69 4.18 7.13
CA CYS A 73 4.66 4.42 8.14
C CYS A 73 3.24 4.14 7.61
N THR A 74 2.92 4.57 6.40
CA THR A 74 1.61 4.30 5.78
C THR A 74 1.42 2.82 5.48
N PHE A 75 2.48 2.11 5.06
CA PHE A 75 2.43 0.66 4.88
C PHE A 75 2.23 -0.08 6.22
N ALA A 76 2.93 0.33 7.28
CA ALA A 76 2.73 -0.19 8.62
C ALA A 76 1.31 0.07 9.13
N ALA A 77 0.75 1.25 8.85
CA ALA A 77 -0.63 1.58 9.18
C ALA A 77 -1.62 0.66 8.46
N MET A 78 -1.37 0.32 7.19
CA MET A 78 -2.20 -0.64 6.45
C MET A 78 -2.21 -2.02 7.11
N ALA A 79 -1.06 -2.49 7.62
CA ALA A 79 -0.97 -3.76 8.34
C ALA A 79 -1.75 -3.74 9.68
N ILE A 80 -1.80 -2.59 10.36
CA ILE A 80 -2.51 -2.44 11.62
C ILE A 80 -4.03 -2.30 11.39
N ILE A 81 -4.43 -1.50 10.41
CA ILE A 81 -5.82 -1.13 10.16
C ILE A 81 -6.53 -2.18 9.31
N GLY A 82 -5.86 -2.83 8.36
CA GLY A 82 -6.44 -3.86 7.49
C GLY A 82 -6.97 -5.08 8.27
N ASP A 83 -6.37 -5.39 9.42
CA ASP A 83 -6.74 -6.54 10.27
C ASP A 83 -8.04 -6.31 11.09
N ALA A 84 -8.54 -5.07 11.16
CA ALA A 84 -9.70 -4.73 12.00
C ALA A 84 -11.06 -5.20 11.44
N GLY A 85 -11.08 -6.02 10.38
CA GLY A 85 -12.29 -6.70 9.89
C GLY A 85 -12.76 -7.84 10.81
N GLN A 86 -11.91 -8.34 11.72
CA GLN A 86 -12.25 -9.40 12.68
C GLN A 86 -12.65 -8.84 14.05
N ALA A 87 -13.54 -7.86 14.06
CA ALA A 87 -14.04 -7.28 15.31
C ALA A 87 -14.75 -8.36 16.16
N GLY A 88 -14.04 -8.93 17.14
CA GLY A 88 -14.55 -9.88 18.11
C GLY A 88 -13.76 -11.19 18.26
N ALA A 89 -12.92 -11.57 17.29
CA ALA A 89 -12.08 -12.76 17.38
C ALA A 89 -10.68 -12.41 17.88
N LYS A 90 -10.12 -13.19 18.80
CA LYS A 90 -8.69 -13.08 19.15
C LYS A 90 -7.86 -13.41 17.90
N PRO A 91 -6.87 -12.59 17.53
CA PRO A 91 -6.03 -12.88 16.37
C PRO A 91 -5.33 -14.22 16.57
N THR A 92 -5.38 -15.05 15.54
CA THR A 92 -4.65 -16.31 15.47
C THR A 92 -3.13 -16.08 15.50
N SER A 93 -2.35 -17.08 15.92
CA SER A 93 -0.89 -17.01 15.88
C SER A 93 -0.35 -16.66 14.49
N GLN A 94 -1.01 -17.15 13.43
CA GLN A 94 -0.66 -16.84 12.05
C GLN A 94 -0.91 -15.37 11.69
N GLN A 95 -2.04 -14.79 12.12
CA GLN A 95 -2.31 -13.35 11.91
C GLN A 95 -1.30 -12.47 12.64
N LEU A 96 -0.96 -12.82 13.89
CA LEU A 96 0.05 -12.08 14.65
C LEU A 96 1.43 -12.16 13.98
N LEU A 97 1.81 -13.34 13.49
CA LEU A 97 3.05 -13.51 12.74
C LEU A 97 3.04 -12.68 11.46
N MET A 98 1.95 -12.70 10.69
CA MET A 98 1.82 -11.94 9.46
C MET A 98 1.91 -10.43 9.71
N LYS A 99 1.24 -9.93 10.77
CA LYS A 99 1.35 -8.53 11.20
C LYS A 99 2.78 -8.16 11.54
N LYS A 100 3.50 -8.98 12.33
CA LYS A 100 4.91 -8.74 12.66
C LYS A 100 5.80 -8.75 11.42
N ALA A 101 5.57 -9.67 10.49
CA ALA A 101 6.30 -9.76 9.24
C ALA A 101 6.07 -8.51 8.37
N MET A 102 4.82 -8.05 8.22
CA MET A 102 4.50 -6.82 7.49
C MET A 102 5.11 -5.58 8.13
N MET A 103 5.12 -5.49 9.47
CA MET A 103 5.80 -4.41 10.20
C MET A 103 7.31 -4.44 9.99
N GLY A 104 7.93 -5.62 10.05
CA GLY A 104 9.35 -5.78 9.75
C GLY A 104 9.68 -5.39 8.31
N PHE A 105 8.86 -5.81 7.36
CA PHE A 105 8.97 -5.44 5.96
C PHE A 105 8.85 -3.92 5.76
N ALA A 106 7.93 -3.25 6.46
CA ALA A 106 7.77 -1.79 6.41
C ALA A 106 9.06 -1.06 6.82
N VAL A 107 9.78 -1.57 7.80
CA VAL A 107 11.06 -1.00 8.26
C VAL A 107 12.18 -1.26 7.26
N ILE A 108 12.29 -2.49 6.74
CA ILE A 108 13.32 -2.89 5.77
C ILE A 108 13.14 -2.18 4.42
N MET A 109 11.89 -1.95 4.03
CA MET A 109 11.51 -1.23 2.82
C MET A 109 12.15 0.17 2.74
N VAL A 110 12.25 0.89 3.85
CA VAL A 110 12.75 2.29 3.87
C VAL A 110 14.18 2.40 3.33
N PRO A 111 15.20 1.71 3.88
CA PRO A 111 16.55 1.72 3.32
C PRO A 111 16.64 1.02 1.96
N LEU A 112 15.79 0.04 1.69
CA LEU A 112 15.79 -0.67 0.41
C LEU A 112 15.29 0.19 -0.76
N THR A 113 14.39 1.15 -0.49
CA THR A 113 13.74 1.97 -1.53
C THR A 113 14.18 3.43 -1.51
N GLY A 114 14.88 3.89 -0.47
CA GLY A 114 15.25 5.31 -0.30
C GLY A 114 16.12 5.93 -1.40
N TRP A 115 16.66 5.11 -2.32
CA TRP A 115 17.39 5.58 -3.50
C TRP A 115 16.49 5.87 -4.73
N MET A 116 15.21 5.53 -4.65
CA MET A 116 14.23 5.74 -5.73
C MET A 116 13.82 7.21 -5.86
N GLU A 117 13.28 7.55 -7.03
CA GLU A 117 12.75 8.87 -7.34
C GLU A 117 11.56 9.23 -6.45
N SER A 118 11.48 10.48 -6.01
CA SER A 118 10.45 10.97 -5.09
C SER A 118 9.02 10.77 -5.62
N GLY A 119 8.82 10.83 -6.94
CA GLY A 119 7.54 10.58 -7.60
C GLY A 119 6.98 9.17 -7.34
N ILE A 120 7.84 8.16 -7.19
CA ILE A 120 7.41 6.79 -6.87
C ILE A 120 6.80 6.76 -5.46
N PHE A 121 7.39 7.48 -4.51
CA PHE A 121 6.87 7.58 -3.15
C PHE A 121 5.55 8.35 -3.08
N VAL A 122 5.39 9.42 -3.87
CA VAL A 122 4.11 10.14 -3.95
C VAL A 122 2.98 9.22 -4.41
N TYR A 123 3.23 8.40 -5.45
CA TYR A 123 2.29 7.38 -5.89
C TYR A 123 1.98 6.37 -4.76
N TRP A 124 3.02 5.81 -4.14
CA TRP A 124 2.86 4.78 -3.12
C TRP A 124 2.10 5.27 -1.89
N ILE A 125 2.47 6.45 -1.37
CA ILE A 125 1.81 7.09 -0.23
C ILE A 125 0.35 7.35 -0.56
N SER A 126 0.06 7.91 -1.74
CA SER A 126 -1.32 8.17 -2.18
C SER A 126 -2.14 6.88 -2.24
N ASN A 127 -1.58 5.82 -2.82
CA ASN A 127 -2.23 4.51 -2.88
C ASN A 127 -2.49 3.93 -1.48
N ASN A 128 -1.52 4.00 -0.57
CA ASN A 128 -1.68 3.55 0.81
C ASN A 128 -2.75 4.36 1.55
N VAL A 129 -2.79 5.68 1.38
CA VAL A 129 -3.81 6.54 1.98
C VAL A 129 -5.19 6.20 1.45
N CYS A 130 -5.36 6.04 0.14
CA CYS A 130 -6.63 5.59 -0.44
C CYS A 130 -7.07 4.22 0.11
N GLY A 131 -6.14 3.26 0.20
CA GLY A 131 -6.41 1.94 0.79
C GLY A 131 -6.80 2.03 2.28
N LEU A 132 -6.16 2.91 3.05
CA LEU A 132 -6.49 3.18 4.45
C LEU A 132 -7.89 3.76 4.58
N VAL A 133 -8.22 4.76 3.77
CA VAL A 133 -9.55 5.36 3.72
C VAL A 133 -10.59 4.31 3.38
N GLN A 134 -10.38 3.49 2.34
CA GLN A 134 -11.26 2.39 1.99
C GLN A 134 -11.44 1.41 3.16
N SER A 135 -10.35 1.03 3.83
CA SER A 135 -10.37 0.12 4.97
C SER A 135 -11.14 0.67 6.18
N VAL A 136 -11.11 2.00 6.38
CA VAL A 136 -11.89 2.66 7.44
C VAL A 136 -13.35 2.79 7.04
N VAL A 137 -13.63 3.20 5.81
CA VAL A 137 -14.99 3.38 5.28
C VAL A 137 -15.77 2.06 5.29
N LEU A 138 -15.16 0.95 4.88
CA LEU A 138 -15.80 -0.37 4.88
C LEU A 138 -16.11 -0.92 6.28
N LYS A 139 -15.58 -0.30 7.35
CA LYS A 139 -15.94 -0.67 8.73
C LYS A 139 -17.18 0.04 9.25
N ILE A 140 -17.66 1.06 8.53
CA ILE A 140 -18.87 1.77 8.89
C ILE A 140 -20.06 0.80 8.72
N PRO A 141 -20.81 0.45 9.79
CA PRO A 141 -21.84 -0.60 9.74
C PRO A 141 -22.86 -0.50 8.60
N PRO A 142 -23.43 0.68 8.26
CA PRO A 142 -24.37 0.79 7.15
C PRO A 142 -23.73 0.53 5.77
N ILE A 143 -22.45 0.84 5.58
CA ILE A 143 -21.73 0.57 4.32
C ILE A 143 -21.42 -0.91 4.20
N ARG A 144 -20.97 -1.52 5.31
CA ARG A 144 -20.68 -2.96 5.38
C ARG A 144 -21.91 -3.82 5.13
N ALA A 145 -23.10 -3.37 5.52
CA ALA A 145 -24.34 -4.12 5.29
C ALA A 145 -24.81 -4.09 3.83
N ALA A 146 -24.33 -3.12 3.03
CA ALA A 146 -24.71 -2.94 1.63
C ALA A 146 -23.74 -3.60 0.64
N THR A 147 -22.58 -4.08 1.10
CA THR A 147 -21.52 -4.71 0.29
C THR A 147 -21.48 -6.21 0.58
#